data_AF-A0A524NRN9-F1
#
_entry.id   AF-A0A524NRN9-F1
#
_cell.length_a   1.000
_cell.length_b   1.000
_cell.length_c   1.000
_cell.angle_alpha   90.00
_cell.angle_beta   90.00
_cell.angle_gamma   90.00
#
_symmetry.space_group_name_H-M   'P 1'
#
loop_
_entity.id
_entity.type
_entity.pdbx_description
1 polymer ?
#
loop_
_entity_poly.entity_id
_entity_poly.type
_entity_poly.pdbx_seq_one_letter_code
_entity_poly.pdbx_strand_id
1 'polypeptide(L)'
;MTGTDPNHSIFLVTGPVQGGKTTFLSTMIERKTPLPQKMLAARQKVAGGRLDMEEVELPRPGRGEVLVKMDSSPINPFDLALLSGGYLERNYPFTPGLEGSGTVVRSGGGILPGLRMGKRVACSPSSGGDGAWAEYMVTPAMNCATLPRNISMEQGSMMLVNPMTAMAFILMAREGKHQAMVNNAAASSLGKMLIRMCQLKGIPLINIVRKQEQVAVLKALGATHVLNSSSSTFEYDLKQLAEQLEATLFLDAVTGSHTSLLLKAAPAGSTLVAYARLSGENISADVGELIRKNKEIVGFQLGN
;
A
#
# COMPACT_ATOMS: atom_id res chain seq x y z
N MET A 1 35.35 -10.32 -28.57
CA MET A 1 34.81 -11.20 -27.51
C MET A 1 33.32 -10.92 -27.39
N THR A 2 32.54 -11.75 -28.05
CA THR A 2 31.08 -11.68 -28.14
C THR A 2 30.48 -12.47 -26.98
N GLY A 3 29.91 -11.79 -26.00
CA GLY A 3 29.08 -12.42 -24.97
C GLY A 3 27.66 -12.57 -25.50
N THR A 4 27.27 -13.79 -25.82
CA THR A 4 25.88 -14.14 -26.14
C THR A 4 25.09 -14.27 -24.84
N ASP A 5 24.10 -13.41 -24.64
CA ASP A 5 23.07 -13.54 -23.60
C ASP A 5 22.22 -14.80 -23.89
N PRO A 6 22.16 -15.79 -22.98
CA PRO A 6 21.42 -17.03 -23.21
C PRO A 6 19.88 -16.85 -23.30
N ASN A 7 19.35 -15.65 -23.05
CA ASN A 7 17.91 -15.36 -23.15
C ASN A 7 17.48 -14.73 -24.48
N HIS A 8 18.39 -14.47 -25.42
CA HIS A 8 18.06 -13.87 -26.71
C HIS A 8 18.63 -14.68 -27.87
N SER A 9 17.93 -15.74 -28.27
CA SER A 9 18.22 -16.45 -29.51
C SER A 9 17.38 -15.85 -30.64
N ILE A 10 18.00 -15.04 -31.50
CA ILE A 10 17.38 -14.55 -32.74
C ILE A 10 17.43 -15.69 -33.76
N PHE A 11 16.28 -16.20 -34.17
CA PHE A 11 16.19 -17.14 -35.29
C PHE A 11 15.63 -16.43 -36.52
N LEU A 12 16.45 -16.34 -37.57
CA LEU A 12 16.02 -15.92 -38.90
C LEU A 12 15.36 -17.13 -39.58
N VAL A 13 14.05 -17.07 -39.84
CA VAL A 13 13.38 -18.07 -40.67
C VAL A 13 13.48 -17.61 -42.13
N THR A 14 14.22 -18.34 -42.95
CA THR A 14 14.28 -18.11 -44.40
C THR A 14 13.33 -19.06 -45.12
N GLY A 15 12.36 -18.52 -45.85
CA GLY A 15 11.61 -19.25 -46.88
C GLY A 15 12.16 -18.91 -48.28
N PRO A 16 11.99 -19.78 -49.29
CA PRO A 16 12.45 -19.48 -50.66
C PRO A 16 11.54 -18.43 -51.32
N VAL A 17 12.15 -17.44 -51.97
CA VAL A 17 11.45 -16.43 -52.79
C VAL A 17 12.03 -16.46 -54.20
N GLN A 18 11.19 -16.76 -55.20
CA GLN A 18 11.46 -16.50 -56.61
C GLN A 18 11.10 -15.04 -56.93
N GLY A 19 11.99 -14.34 -57.63
CA GLY A 19 11.76 -12.98 -58.13
C GLY A 19 12.30 -11.91 -57.17
N GLY A 20 13.43 -11.31 -57.55
CA GLY A 20 14.24 -10.45 -56.70
C GLY A 20 13.51 -9.23 -56.14
N LYS A 21 13.31 -9.23 -54.82
CA LYS A 21 13.31 -8.09 -53.89
C LYS A 21 13.21 -8.67 -52.47
N THR A 22 14.31 -8.62 -51.72
CA THR A 22 14.38 -9.13 -50.34
C THR A 22 13.73 -8.12 -49.38
N THR A 23 12.50 -8.39 -48.94
CA THR A 23 11.87 -7.65 -47.84
C THR A 23 12.12 -8.42 -46.54
N PHE A 24 12.93 -7.88 -45.64
CA PHE A 24 13.16 -8.46 -44.32
C PHE A 24 11.96 -8.17 -43.41
N LEU A 25 11.05 -9.14 -43.27
CA LEU A 25 10.06 -9.15 -42.19
C LEU A 25 10.69 -9.83 -40.98
N SER A 26 11.28 -9.04 -40.08
CA SER A 26 11.74 -9.55 -38.78
C SER A 26 10.54 -9.74 -37.86
N THR A 27 9.94 -10.93 -37.87
CA THR A 27 8.98 -11.32 -36.83
C THR A 27 9.76 -11.84 -35.63
N MET A 28 9.92 -11.03 -34.59
CA MET A 28 10.44 -11.50 -33.31
C MET A 28 9.41 -12.45 -32.68
N ILE A 29 9.63 -13.76 -32.82
CA ILE A 29 8.90 -14.76 -32.05
C ILE A 29 9.66 -14.92 -30.73
N GLU A 30 9.30 -14.12 -29.73
CA GLU A 30 9.68 -14.41 -28.34
C GLU A 30 9.12 -15.80 -27.99
N ARG A 31 10.00 -16.77 -27.74
CA ARG A 31 9.61 -18.04 -27.12
C ARG A 31 9.12 -17.72 -25.71
N LYS A 32 7.81 -17.57 -25.54
CA LYS A 32 7.20 -17.48 -24.21
C LYS A 32 7.47 -18.81 -23.50
N THR A 33 8.24 -18.76 -22.42
CA THR A 33 8.37 -19.90 -21.51
C THR A 33 6.96 -20.35 -21.08
N PRO A 34 6.62 -21.64 -21.22
CA PRO A 34 5.31 -22.12 -20.82
C PRO A 34 5.09 -21.84 -19.32
N LEU A 35 3.88 -21.40 -18.98
CA LEU A 35 3.49 -21.19 -17.58
C LEU A 35 3.44 -22.54 -16.85
N PRO A 36 3.82 -22.59 -15.56
CA PRO A 36 3.71 -23.82 -14.78
C PRO A 36 2.24 -24.19 -14.55
N GLN A 37 1.97 -25.46 -14.24
CA GLN A 37 0.61 -25.90 -13.87
C GLN A 37 0.23 -25.45 -12.45
N LYS A 38 1.23 -25.33 -11.58
CA LYS A 38 1.08 -24.97 -10.18
C LYS A 38 2.03 -23.85 -9.78
N MET A 39 1.81 -23.27 -8.62
CA MET A 39 2.62 -22.21 -8.04
C MET A 39 2.71 -22.37 -6.52
N LEU A 40 3.72 -21.77 -5.91
CA LEU A 40 3.78 -21.59 -4.48
C LEU A 40 2.96 -20.36 -4.05
N ALA A 41 2.21 -20.50 -2.96
CA ALA A 41 1.46 -19.44 -2.32
C ALA A 41 1.54 -19.57 -0.80
N ALA A 42 1.60 -18.43 -0.09
CA ALA A 42 1.46 -18.41 1.36
C ALA A 42 -0.04 -18.53 1.70
N ARG A 43 -0.46 -19.62 2.35
CA ARG A 43 -1.86 -19.97 2.60
C ARG A 43 -2.17 -19.97 4.09
N GLN A 44 -3.25 -19.29 4.47
CA GLN A 44 -3.85 -19.41 5.79
C GLN A 44 -5.14 -20.24 5.68
N LYS A 45 -5.30 -21.27 6.52
CA LYS A 45 -6.43 -22.21 6.46
C LYS A 45 -7.60 -21.86 7.37
N VAL A 46 -7.36 -21.08 8.41
CA VAL A 46 -8.38 -20.62 9.37
C VAL A 46 -7.97 -19.25 9.91
N ALA A 47 -8.95 -18.48 10.38
CA ALA A 47 -8.74 -17.19 11.03
C ALA A 47 -7.72 -17.28 12.17
N GLY A 48 -6.71 -16.40 12.17
CA GLY A 48 -5.65 -16.41 13.17
C GLY A 48 -4.71 -17.62 13.12
N GLY A 49 -4.87 -18.50 12.12
CA GLY A 49 -4.08 -19.72 11.97
C GLY A 49 -2.67 -19.47 11.43
N ARG A 50 -1.87 -20.54 11.36
CA ARG A 50 -0.53 -20.50 10.76
C ARG A 50 -0.60 -20.15 9.27
N LEU A 51 0.41 -19.43 8.80
CA LEU A 51 0.67 -19.20 7.38
C LEU A 51 1.66 -20.24 6.88
N ASP A 52 1.26 -21.04 5.89
CA ASP A 52 2.06 -22.12 5.32
C ASP A 52 2.35 -21.87 3.84
N MET A 53 3.55 -22.21 3.37
CA MET A 53 3.85 -22.21 1.95
C MET A 53 3.29 -23.50 1.33
N GLU A 54 2.36 -23.37 0.39
CA GLU A 54 1.71 -24.50 -0.26
C GLU A 54 1.82 -24.40 -1.78
N GLU A 55 1.92 -25.56 -2.43
CA GLU A 55 1.79 -25.68 -3.86
C GLU A 55 0.29 -25.74 -4.24
N VAL A 56 -0.16 -24.78 -5.05
CA VAL A 56 -1.56 -24.64 -5.48
C VAL A 56 -1.65 -24.58 -7.00
N GLU A 57 -2.83 -24.88 -7.55
CA GLU A 57 -3.08 -24.76 -9.00
C GLU A 57 -2.89 -23.32 -9.49
N LEU A 58 -2.30 -23.14 -10.68
CA LEU A 58 -2.10 -21.81 -11.25
C LEU A 58 -3.46 -21.19 -11.65
N PRO A 59 -3.87 -20.06 -11.03
CA PRO A 59 -5.18 -19.47 -11.29
C PRO A 59 -5.28 -18.93 -12.72
N ARG A 60 -6.46 -19.05 -13.33
CA ARG A 60 -6.74 -18.60 -14.70
C ARG A 60 -7.49 -17.26 -14.68
N PRO A 61 -6.97 -16.19 -15.32
CA PRO A 61 -7.68 -14.92 -15.36
C PRO A 61 -8.93 -15.04 -16.24
N GLY A 62 -10.05 -14.53 -15.74
CA GLY A 62 -11.27 -14.34 -16.50
C GLY A 62 -11.23 -13.09 -17.38
N ARG A 63 -12.32 -12.84 -18.12
CA ARG A 63 -12.44 -11.65 -18.98
C ARG A 63 -12.28 -10.38 -18.14
N GLY A 64 -11.45 -9.45 -18.61
CA GLY A 64 -11.14 -8.22 -17.86
C GLY A 64 -10.01 -8.35 -16.85
N GLU A 65 -9.52 -9.56 -16.59
CA GLU A 65 -8.45 -9.84 -15.63
C GLU A 65 -7.12 -10.16 -16.31
N VAL A 66 -6.07 -10.11 -15.51
CA VAL A 66 -4.70 -10.48 -15.87
C VAL A 66 -4.12 -11.42 -14.83
N LEU A 67 -3.22 -12.29 -15.27
CA LEU A 67 -2.32 -13.03 -14.41
C LEU A 67 -1.00 -12.28 -14.33
N VAL A 68 -0.63 -11.89 -13.12
CA VAL A 68 0.64 -11.23 -12.82
C VAL A 68 1.58 -12.27 -12.23
N LYS A 69 2.78 -12.42 -12.82
CA LYS A 69 3.90 -13.10 -12.15
C LYS A 69 4.48 -12.12 -11.15
N MET A 70 4.32 -12.42 -9.87
CA MET A 70 4.74 -11.54 -8.79
C MET A 70 6.27 -11.52 -8.69
N ASP A 71 6.79 -10.36 -8.32
CA ASP A 71 8.21 -10.12 -8.08
C ASP A 71 8.44 -9.70 -6.63
N SER A 72 7.69 -8.69 -6.19
CA SER A 72 7.83 -8.09 -4.86
C SER A 72 6.46 -7.79 -4.26
N SER A 73 6.30 -7.98 -2.95
CA SER A 73 5.12 -7.56 -2.20
C SER A 73 5.54 -7.11 -0.80
N PRO A 74 5.10 -5.94 -0.32
CA PRO A 74 5.41 -5.48 1.02
C PRO A 74 4.50 -6.16 2.05
N ILE A 75 4.85 -5.94 3.32
CA ILE A 75 4.01 -6.27 4.46
C ILE A 75 3.57 -4.96 5.11
N ASN A 76 2.27 -4.71 5.11
CA ASN A 76 1.65 -3.58 5.79
C ASN A 76 0.94 -4.05 7.07
N PRO A 77 0.67 -3.15 8.04
CA PRO A 77 -0.11 -3.49 9.23
C PRO A 77 -1.49 -4.09 8.90
N PHE A 78 -2.10 -3.70 7.78
CA PHE A 78 -3.37 -4.26 7.34
C PHE A 78 -3.25 -5.74 6.95
N ASP A 79 -2.13 -6.18 6.34
CA ASP A 79 -1.89 -7.61 6.07
C ASP A 79 -1.87 -8.41 7.38
N LEU A 80 -1.19 -7.88 8.41
CA LEU A 80 -1.11 -8.51 9.73
C LEU A 80 -2.48 -8.54 10.44
N ALA A 81 -3.27 -7.47 10.30
CA ALA A 81 -4.61 -7.41 10.84
C ALA A 81 -5.51 -8.48 10.21
N LEU A 82 -5.42 -8.67 8.88
CA LEU A 82 -6.15 -9.71 8.17
C LEU A 82 -5.74 -11.12 8.62
N LEU A 83 -4.44 -11.36 8.81
CA LEU A 83 -3.94 -12.64 9.32
C LEU A 83 -4.45 -12.97 10.71
N SER A 84 -4.72 -11.97 11.56
CA SER A 84 -5.25 -12.22 12.91
C SER A 84 -6.70 -12.76 12.89
N GLY A 85 -7.41 -12.62 11.76
CA GLY A 85 -8.75 -13.18 11.56
C GLY A 85 -9.90 -12.38 12.19
N GLY A 86 -9.61 -11.34 12.97
CA GLY A 86 -10.61 -10.53 13.68
C GLY A 86 -10.99 -9.22 13.00
N TYR A 87 -10.50 -8.96 11.78
CA TYR A 87 -10.65 -7.65 11.12
C TYR A 87 -11.69 -7.67 9.98
N LEU A 88 -11.57 -8.61 9.04
CA LEU A 88 -12.53 -8.82 7.95
C LEU A 88 -12.74 -10.32 7.74
N GLU A 89 -13.96 -10.72 7.41
CA GLU A 89 -14.27 -12.09 7.04
C GLU A 89 -13.54 -12.48 5.74
N ARG A 90 -13.08 -13.73 5.68
CA ARG A 90 -12.34 -14.30 4.56
C ARG A 90 -12.84 -15.70 4.25
N ASN A 91 -12.82 -16.05 2.96
CA ASN A 91 -13.02 -17.41 2.52
C ASN A 91 -11.68 -18.16 2.65
N TYR A 92 -11.62 -19.09 3.60
CA TYR A 92 -10.43 -19.91 3.80
C TYR A 92 -10.49 -21.19 2.96
N PRO A 93 -9.34 -21.72 2.50
CA PRO A 93 -7.99 -21.15 2.62
C PRO A 93 -7.81 -19.91 1.73
N PHE A 94 -7.05 -18.92 2.22
CA PHE A 94 -6.76 -17.69 1.47
C PHE A 94 -5.25 -17.38 1.42
N THR A 95 -4.84 -16.67 0.38
CA THR A 95 -3.49 -16.10 0.23
C THR A 95 -3.47 -14.62 0.62
N PRO A 96 -2.65 -14.18 1.59
CA PRO A 96 -2.55 -12.76 1.95
C PRO A 96 -1.74 -11.92 0.94
N GLY A 97 -1.57 -10.62 1.25
CA GLY A 97 -0.81 -9.66 0.44
C GLY A 97 -1.72 -8.70 -0.31
N LEU A 98 -1.81 -7.48 0.18
CA LEU A 98 -2.74 -6.45 -0.32
C LEU A 98 -2.23 -5.66 -1.51
N GLU A 99 -0.94 -5.68 -1.76
CA GLU A 99 -0.33 -5.04 -2.90
C GLU A 99 0.95 -5.78 -3.29
N GLY A 100 1.37 -5.58 -4.52
CA GLY A 100 2.65 -6.06 -5.00
C GLY A 100 2.97 -5.50 -6.36
N SER A 101 4.12 -5.90 -6.87
CA SER A 101 4.52 -5.62 -8.24
C SER A 101 4.96 -6.90 -8.94
N GLY A 102 4.85 -6.88 -10.26
CA GLY A 102 5.17 -8.02 -11.07
C GLY A 102 5.04 -7.74 -12.55
N THR A 103 5.07 -8.80 -13.35
CA THR A 103 4.91 -8.70 -14.81
C THR A 103 3.63 -9.42 -15.22
N VAL A 104 2.83 -8.78 -16.07
CA VAL A 104 1.63 -9.43 -16.62
C VAL A 104 2.03 -10.48 -17.64
N VAL A 105 1.71 -11.75 -17.35
CA VAL A 105 2.12 -12.92 -18.16
C VAL A 105 0.97 -13.59 -18.91
N ARG A 106 -0.29 -13.32 -18.52
CA ARG A 106 -1.48 -13.80 -19.23
C ARG A 106 -2.64 -12.82 -19.09
N SER A 107 -3.46 -12.73 -20.13
CA SER A 107 -4.70 -11.93 -20.16
C SER A 107 -5.89 -12.88 -20.28
N GLY A 108 -6.98 -12.58 -19.58
CA GLY A 108 -8.25 -13.28 -19.79
C GLY A 108 -9.12 -12.67 -20.90
N GLY A 109 -8.57 -11.72 -21.68
CA GLY A 109 -9.24 -11.08 -22.81
C GLY A 109 -9.89 -9.74 -22.49
N GLY A 110 -9.97 -8.88 -23.52
CA GLY A 110 -10.40 -7.48 -23.42
C GLY A 110 -9.27 -6.50 -23.72
N ILE A 111 -9.62 -5.27 -24.09
CA ILE A 111 -8.65 -4.24 -24.54
C ILE A 111 -7.67 -3.90 -23.42
N LEU A 112 -8.16 -3.54 -22.23
CA LEU A 112 -7.31 -3.14 -21.11
C LEU A 112 -6.36 -4.26 -20.65
N PRO A 113 -6.82 -5.51 -20.39
CA PRO A 113 -5.91 -6.64 -20.15
C PRO A 113 -4.87 -6.85 -21.25
N GLY A 114 -5.25 -6.72 -22.51
CA GLY A 114 -4.34 -6.84 -23.66
C GLY A 114 -3.24 -5.78 -23.64
N LEU A 115 -3.56 -4.53 -23.31
CA LEU A 115 -2.60 -3.43 -23.17
C LEU A 115 -1.60 -3.64 -22.02
N ARG A 116 -1.97 -4.42 -21.01
CA ARG A 116 -1.08 -4.72 -19.87
C ARG A 116 -0.13 -5.90 -20.14
N MET A 117 -0.35 -6.72 -21.16
CA MET A 117 0.48 -7.89 -21.44
C MET A 117 1.97 -7.54 -21.56
N GLY A 118 2.82 -8.29 -20.83
CA GLY A 118 4.27 -8.10 -20.77
C GLY A 118 4.72 -6.84 -20.00
N LYS A 119 3.79 -6.03 -19.48
CA LYS A 119 4.13 -4.83 -18.71
C LYS A 119 4.47 -5.19 -17.28
N ARG A 120 5.42 -4.44 -16.73
CA ARG A 120 5.67 -4.32 -15.29
C ARG A 120 4.53 -3.52 -14.67
N VAL A 121 3.95 -4.00 -13.57
CA VAL A 121 2.81 -3.36 -12.93
C VAL A 121 2.97 -3.36 -11.41
N ALA A 122 2.49 -2.31 -10.76
CA ALA A 122 2.01 -2.37 -9.39
C ALA A 122 0.55 -2.83 -9.43
N CYS A 123 0.14 -3.67 -8.50
CA CYS A 123 -1.18 -4.26 -8.49
C CYS A 123 -1.67 -4.61 -7.09
N SER A 124 -2.99 -4.61 -6.91
CA SER A 124 -3.68 -5.10 -5.72
C SER A 124 -4.62 -6.24 -6.10
N PRO A 125 -4.96 -7.16 -5.17
CA PRO A 125 -5.92 -8.21 -5.43
C PRO A 125 -7.34 -7.66 -5.57
N SER A 126 -8.27 -8.49 -6.03
CA SER A 126 -9.71 -8.23 -5.91
C SER A 126 -10.15 -8.27 -4.44
N SER A 127 -11.18 -7.49 -4.11
CA SER A 127 -11.84 -7.59 -2.80
C SER A 127 -12.29 -9.03 -2.54
N GLY A 128 -11.81 -9.62 -1.45
CA GLY A 128 -12.12 -10.99 -1.06
C GLY A 128 -11.35 -12.09 -1.78
N GLY A 129 -10.52 -11.76 -2.78
CA GLY A 129 -9.70 -12.73 -3.52
C GLY A 129 -8.34 -13.01 -2.88
N ASP A 130 -7.61 -13.95 -3.47
CA ASP A 130 -6.23 -14.27 -3.11
C ASP A 130 -5.26 -13.14 -3.46
N GLY A 131 -4.32 -12.90 -2.54
CA GLY A 131 -3.39 -11.78 -2.55
C GLY A 131 -2.04 -12.05 -3.19
N ALA A 132 -1.17 -11.05 -3.03
CA ALA A 132 0.13 -10.91 -3.68
C ALA A 132 1.25 -11.79 -3.09
N TRP A 133 1.02 -12.49 -1.96
CA TRP A 133 2.01 -13.39 -1.36
C TRP A 133 1.98 -14.78 -1.99
N ALA A 134 2.13 -14.82 -3.32
CA ALA A 134 2.22 -16.00 -4.15
C ALA A 134 3.11 -15.71 -5.37
N GLU A 135 3.57 -16.74 -6.07
CA GLU A 135 4.36 -16.54 -7.30
C GLU A 135 3.54 -15.91 -8.44
N TYR A 136 2.22 -16.13 -8.45
CA TYR A 136 1.31 -15.50 -9.39
C TYR A 136 0.02 -15.06 -8.71
N MET A 137 -0.57 -13.98 -9.19
CA MET A 137 -1.86 -13.45 -8.71
C MET A 137 -2.75 -13.10 -9.91
N VAL A 138 -4.02 -13.48 -9.83
CA VAL A 138 -5.05 -12.98 -10.77
C VAL A 138 -5.67 -11.71 -10.19
N THR A 139 -5.81 -10.69 -11.01
CA THR A 139 -6.44 -9.43 -10.62
C THR A 139 -7.09 -8.72 -11.83
N PRO A 140 -8.16 -7.93 -11.64
CA PRO A 140 -8.68 -7.04 -12.66
C PRO A 140 -7.58 -6.17 -13.25
N ALA A 141 -7.55 -6.01 -14.57
CA ALA A 141 -6.53 -5.18 -15.23
C ALA A 141 -6.60 -3.70 -14.83
N MET A 142 -7.73 -3.26 -14.28
CA MET A 142 -7.92 -1.92 -13.71
C MET A 142 -7.22 -1.72 -12.37
N ASN A 143 -6.96 -2.79 -11.62
CA ASN A 143 -6.19 -2.76 -10.38
C ASN A 143 -4.68 -2.73 -10.64
N CYS A 144 -4.26 -2.72 -11.91
CA CYS A 144 -2.86 -2.65 -12.30
C CYS A 144 -2.47 -1.24 -12.78
N ALA A 145 -1.44 -0.67 -12.15
CA ALA A 145 -0.75 0.53 -12.62
C ALA A 145 0.57 0.13 -13.27
N THR A 146 0.82 0.54 -14.53
CA THR A 146 2.09 0.22 -15.21
C THR A 146 3.25 0.98 -14.56
N LEU A 147 4.33 0.24 -14.30
CA LEU A 147 5.56 0.79 -13.73
C LEU A 147 6.50 1.31 -14.83
N PRO A 148 6.96 2.57 -14.74
CA PRO A 148 8.05 3.07 -15.55
C PRO A 148 9.33 2.24 -15.36
N ARG A 149 10.22 2.25 -16.37
CA ARG A 149 11.48 1.47 -16.32
C ARG A 149 12.41 1.88 -15.18
N ASN A 150 12.38 3.15 -14.78
CA ASN A 150 13.24 3.69 -13.72
C ASN A 150 12.72 3.44 -12.29
N ILE A 151 11.54 2.85 -12.13
CA ILE A 151 11.02 2.41 -10.82
C ILE A 151 11.34 0.93 -10.67
N SER A 152 11.99 0.52 -9.58
CA SER A 152 12.27 -0.90 -9.32
C SER A 152 10.97 -1.66 -8.99
N MET A 153 10.98 -3.00 -9.05
CA MET A 153 9.81 -3.78 -8.64
C MET A 153 9.53 -3.60 -7.14
N GLU A 154 10.57 -3.58 -6.30
CA GLU A 154 10.44 -3.30 -4.86
C GLU A 154 9.80 -1.92 -4.58
N GLN A 155 10.21 -0.87 -5.30
CA GLN A 155 9.56 0.44 -5.15
C GLN A 155 8.12 0.40 -5.65
N GLY A 156 7.90 -0.26 -6.79
CA GLY A 156 6.58 -0.41 -7.38
C GLY A 156 5.60 -1.18 -6.50
N SER A 157 6.07 -2.13 -5.70
CA SER A 157 5.22 -2.94 -4.82
C SER A 157 4.65 -2.14 -3.65
N MET A 158 5.24 -0.97 -3.34
CA MET A 158 4.83 -0.08 -2.25
C MET A 158 4.02 1.15 -2.73
N MET A 159 3.57 1.15 -3.99
CA MET A 159 2.96 2.32 -4.63
C MET A 159 1.47 2.50 -4.37
N LEU A 160 0.77 1.49 -3.85
CA LEU A 160 -0.69 1.50 -3.79
C LEU A 160 -1.17 1.86 -2.39
N VAL A 161 -1.02 0.99 -1.41
CA VAL A 161 -1.69 1.10 -0.11
C VAL A 161 -1.26 2.36 0.65
N ASN A 162 0.02 2.48 1.02
CA ASN A 162 0.48 3.60 1.85
C ASN A 162 0.46 4.95 1.10
N PRO A 163 0.90 5.07 -0.16
CA PRO A 163 0.86 6.34 -0.88
C PRO A 163 -0.55 6.85 -1.16
N MET A 164 -1.49 5.96 -1.52
CA MET A 164 -2.89 6.38 -1.72
C MET A 164 -3.55 6.77 -0.40
N THR A 165 -3.25 6.07 0.70
CA THR A 165 -3.75 6.45 2.04
C THR A 165 -3.21 7.82 2.46
N ALA A 166 -1.90 8.06 2.27
CA ALA A 166 -1.30 9.37 2.55
C ALA A 166 -1.95 10.48 1.71
N MET A 167 -2.20 10.22 0.41
CA MET A 167 -2.92 11.17 -0.45
C MET A 167 -4.36 11.42 0.02
N ALA A 168 -5.08 10.38 0.46
CA ALA A 168 -6.44 10.52 0.99
C ALA A 168 -6.47 11.44 2.21
N PHE A 169 -5.50 11.33 3.12
CA PHE A 169 -5.41 12.25 4.27
C PHE A 169 -5.08 13.69 3.87
N ILE A 170 -4.26 13.89 2.83
CA ILE A 170 -4.02 15.22 2.26
C ILE A 170 -5.31 15.80 1.68
N LEU A 171 -6.11 14.99 0.97
CA LEU A 171 -7.40 15.42 0.43
C LEU A 171 -8.38 15.75 1.56
N MET A 172 -8.49 14.89 2.57
CA MET A 172 -9.31 15.11 3.77
C MET A 172 -8.95 16.42 4.48
N ALA A 173 -7.65 16.68 4.67
CA ALA A 173 -7.18 17.93 5.25
C ALA A 173 -7.68 19.16 4.46
N ARG A 174 -7.62 19.09 3.12
CA ARG A 174 -8.01 20.21 2.24
C ARG A 174 -9.52 20.39 2.16
N GLU A 175 -10.28 19.30 2.01
CA GLU A 175 -11.73 19.31 1.89
C GLU A 175 -12.39 19.74 3.21
N GLY A 176 -11.87 19.24 4.34
CA GLY A 176 -12.27 19.66 5.69
C GLY A 176 -11.73 21.02 6.11
N LYS A 177 -10.94 21.70 5.26
CA LYS A 177 -10.30 23.00 5.53
C LYS A 177 -9.48 23.03 6.83
N HIS A 178 -8.87 21.90 7.17
CA HIS A 178 -8.00 21.77 8.34
C HIS A 178 -6.70 22.55 8.11
N GLN A 179 -6.31 23.38 9.08
CA GLN A 179 -5.10 24.19 8.99
C GLN A 179 -3.85 23.34 9.16
N ALA A 180 -3.89 22.35 10.04
CA ALA A 180 -2.78 21.43 10.29
C ALA A 180 -3.27 20.04 10.68
N MET A 181 -2.37 19.06 10.59
CA MET A 181 -2.61 17.68 10.96
C MET A 181 -1.72 17.21 12.10
N VAL A 182 -2.19 16.20 12.83
CA VAL A 182 -1.39 15.42 13.80
C VAL A 182 -1.35 13.98 13.34
N ASN A 183 -0.18 13.33 13.38
CA ASN A 183 -0.01 11.94 12.99
C ASN A 183 0.78 11.18 14.04
N ASN A 184 0.19 10.14 14.62
CA ASN A 184 0.92 9.21 15.48
C ASN A 184 1.51 8.03 14.68
N ALA A 185 2.40 7.27 15.33
CA ALA A 185 3.25 6.28 14.65
C ALA A 185 4.00 6.88 13.44
N ALA A 186 4.47 8.14 13.56
CA ALA A 186 4.97 8.92 12.43
C ALA A 186 6.27 8.38 11.79
N ALA A 187 7.00 7.50 12.49
CA ALA A 187 8.17 6.81 11.94
C ALA A 187 7.84 5.65 10.98
N SER A 188 6.55 5.32 10.79
CA SER A 188 6.08 4.32 9.82
C SER A 188 6.36 4.73 8.38
N SER A 189 6.25 3.79 7.43
CA SER A 189 6.37 4.08 6.00
C SER A 189 5.35 5.14 5.56
N LEU A 190 4.10 5.01 5.99
CA LEU A 190 3.04 6.00 5.74
C LEU A 190 3.36 7.36 6.38
N GLY A 191 3.80 7.39 7.63
CA GLY A 191 4.15 8.65 8.31
C GLY A 191 5.27 9.42 7.61
N LYS A 192 6.29 8.71 7.11
CA LYS A 192 7.37 9.31 6.31
C LYS A 192 6.86 9.87 4.97
N MET A 193 5.91 9.19 4.32
CA MET A 193 5.26 9.69 3.10
C MET A 193 4.44 10.95 3.39
N LEU A 194 3.67 10.95 4.49
CA LEU A 194 2.89 12.11 4.94
C LEU A 194 3.77 13.33 5.18
N ILE A 195 4.93 13.19 5.84
CA ILE A 195 5.86 14.30 6.04
C ILE A 195 6.23 14.96 4.71
N ARG A 196 6.62 14.17 3.70
CA ARG A 196 6.98 14.69 2.39
C ARG A 196 5.79 15.32 1.66
N MET A 197 4.63 14.69 1.71
CA MET A 197 3.43 15.23 1.06
C MET A 197 2.95 16.53 1.71
N CYS A 198 2.98 16.61 3.04
CA CYS A 198 2.63 17.80 3.80
C CYS A 198 3.55 18.97 3.48
N GLN A 199 4.88 18.73 3.42
CA GLN A 199 5.86 19.72 2.97
C GLN A 199 5.53 20.25 1.57
N LEU A 200 5.26 19.36 0.62
CA LEU A 200 4.92 19.73 -0.77
C LEU A 200 3.60 20.50 -0.89
N LYS A 201 2.68 20.31 0.05
CA LYS A 201 1.35 20.95 0.05
C LYS A 201 1.25 22.14 0.99
N GLY A 202 2.31 22.44 1.75
CA GLY A 202 2.30 23.51 2.75
C GLY A 202 1.34 23.26 3.91
N ILE A 203 1.06 21.99 4.25
CA ILE A 203 0.20 21.63 5.39
C ILE A 203 1.11 21.33 6.59
N PRO A 204 1.05 22.08 7.70
CA PRO A 204 1.80 21.74 8.91
C PRO A 204 1.39 20.37 9.46
N LEU A 205 2.37 19.60 9.90
CA LEU A 205 2.18 18.24 10.41
C LEU A 205 2.94 18.06 11.73
N ILE A 206 2.21 17.76 12.80
CA ILE A 206 2.78 17.34 14.10
C ILE A 206 2.99 15.82 14.06
N ASN A 207 4.23 15.39 14.24
CA ASN A 207 4.63 13.99 14.14
C ASN A 207 4.91 13.40 15.52
N ILE A 208 4.15 12.38 15.91
CA ILE A 208 4.33 11.71 17.21
C ILE A 208 5.09 10.40 17.01
N VAL A 209 6.19 10.25 17.74
CA VAL A 209 7.02 9.04 17.80
C VAL A 209 7.17 8.57 19.24
N ARG A 210 7.65 7.34 19.47
CA ARG A 210 7.81 6.77 20.83
C ARG A 210 9.26 6.59 21.26
N LYS A 211 10.21 6.86 20.36
CA LYS A 211 11.66 6.71 20.62
C LYS A 211 12.41 7.93 20.17
N GLN A 212 13.46 8.29 20.92
CA GLN A 212 14.27 9.47 20.61
C GLN A 212 15.02 9.32 19.28
N GLU A 213 15.50 8.13 18.95
CA GLU A 213 16.15 7.83 17.66
C GLU A 213 15.24 8.15 16.45
N GLN A 214 13.92 7.98 16.61
CA GLN A 214 12.96 8.26 15.55
C GLN A 214 12.79 9.77 15.32
N VAL A 215 13.01 10.59 16.35
CA VAL A 215 12.99 12.06 16.21
C VAL A 215 14.05 12.52 15.22
N ALA A 216 15.28 12.00 15.36
CA ALA A 216 16.38 12.33 14.46
C ALA A 216 16.08 11.91 13.01
N VAL A 217 15.52 10.70 12.82
CA VAL A 217 15.11 10.20 11.50
C VAL A 217 14.09 11.12 10.84
N LEU A 218 13.05 11.54 11.57
CA LEU A 218 12.00 12.40 11.00
C LEU A 218 12.51 13.81 10.72
N LYS A 219 13.36 14.37 11.59
CA LYS A 219 14.01 15.67 11.33
C LYS A 219 14.92 15.63 10.10
N ALA A 220 15.64 14.54 9.86
CA ALA A 220 16.44 14.36 8.64
C ALA A 220 15.58 14.30 7.36
N LEU A 221 14.30 13.91 7.47
CA LEU A 221 13.31 14.00 6.39
C LEU A 221 12.68 15.40 6.27
N GLY A 222 13.10 16.36 7.09
CA GLY A 222 12.62 17.73 7.12
C GLY A 222 11.36 17.95 7.94
N ALA A 223 10.96 17.00 8.80
CA ALA A 223 9.84 17.23 9.71
C ALA A 223 10.18 18.37 10.68
N THR A 224 9.34 19.39 10.74
CA THR A 224 9.52 20.58 11.59
C THR A 224 9.00 20.35 13.01
N HIS A 225 7.88 19.66 13.14
CA HIS A 225 7.22 19.38 14.41
C HIS A 225 7.26 17.88 14.71
N VAL A 226 8.09 17.49 15.68
CA VAL A 226 8.22 16.11 16.12
C VAL A 226 8.19 16.04 17.64
N LEU A 227 7.26 15.25 18.18
CA LEU A 227 7.08 15.04 19.61
C LEU A 227 7.36 13.57 19.95
N ASN A 228 8.07 13.35 21.06
CA ASN A 228 8.32 12.02 21.60
C ASN A 228 7.32 11.75 22.73
N SER A 229 6.46 10.74 22.53
CA SER A 229 5.40 10.38 23.47
C SER A 229 5.91 9.83 24.81
N SER A 230 7.20 9.51 24.92
CA SER A 230 7.83 9.12 26.18
C SER A 230 8.33 10.30 27.01
N SER A 231 8.22 11.54 26.51
CA SER A 231 8.56 12.74 27.29
C SER A 231 7.54 12.97 28.41
N SER A 232 7.99 13.39 29.59
CA SER A 232 7.11 13.77 30.70
C SER A 232 6.24 14.99 30.39
N THR A 233 6.64 15.83 29.43
CA THR A 233 5.91 17.02 28.98
C THR A 233 5.03 16.76 27.77
N PHE A 234 4.99 15.53 27.24
CA PHE A 234 4.41 15.23 25.93
C PHE A 234 2.97 15.73 25.76
N GLU A 235 2.08 15.44 26.72
CA GLU A 235 0.67 15.84 26.62
C GLU A 235 0.50 17.36 26.60
N TYR A 236 1.30 18.08 27.39
CA TYR A 236 1.32 19.54 27.41
C TYR A 236 1.83 20.09 26.07
N ASP A 237 2.97 19.59 25.60
CA ASP A 237 3.60 20.03 24.35
C ASP A 237 2.70 19.77 23.14
N LEU A 238 2.04 18.61 23.10
CA LEU A 238 1.10 18.26 22.03
C LEU A 238 -0.09 19.23 22.01
N LYS A 239 -0.69 19.50 23.17
CA LYS A 239 -1.82 20.42 23.27
C LYS A 239 -1.43 21.83 22.83
N GLN A 240 -0.33 22.36 23.37
CA GLN A 240 0.15 23.70 23.01
C GLN A 240 0.43 23.83 21.51
N LEU A 241 1.09 22.82 20.92
CA LEU A 241 1.45 22.86 19.51
C LEU A 241 0.23 22.67 18.60
N ALA A 242 -0.73 21.84 19.01
CA ALA A 242 -1.99 21.66 18.27
C ALA A 242 -2.84 22.95 18.30
N GLU A 243 -2.91 23.65 19.43
CA GLU A 243 -3.56 24.95 19.55
C GLU A 243 -2.84 26.01 18.70
N GLN A 244 -1.51 26.10 18.78
CA GLN A 244 -0.70 27.07 18.03
C GLN A 244 -0.83 26.91 16.51
N LEU A 245 -0.92 25.68 16.02
CA LEU A 245 -1.03 25.39 14.58
C LEU A 245 -2.47 25.25 14.10
N GLU A 246 -3.46 25.44 14.98
CA GLU A 246 -4.87 25.18 14.69
C GLU A 246 -5.09 23.78 14.08
N ALA A 247 -4.36 22.79 14.58
CA ALA A 247 -4.39 21.43 14.08
C ALA A 247 -5.70 20.74 14.48
N THR A 248 -6.58 20.49 13.52
CA THR A 248 -7.92 19.94 13.77
C THR A 248 -8.17 18.58 13.13
N LEU A 249 -7.19 18.01 12.42
CA LEU A 249 -7.26 16.66 11.87
C LEU A 249 -6.18 15.76 12.50
N PHE A 250 -6.62 14.73 13.20
CA PHE A 250 -5.74 13.83 13.95
C PHE A 250 -5.80 12.43 13.35
N LEU A 251 -4.68 11.94 12.83
CA LEU A 251 -4.53 10.62 12.24
C LEU A 251 -4.03 9.64 13.31
N ASP A 252 -4.88 8.68 13.67
CA ASP A 252 -4.63 7.70 14.71
C ASP A 252 -4.48 6.28 14.15
N ALA A 253 -3.23 5.81 14.09
CA ALA A 253 -2.88 4.42 13.80
C ALA A 253 -2.81 3.54 15.06
N VAL A 254 -2.57 4.14 16.22
CA VAL A 254 -2.30 3.40 17.46
C VAL A 254 -3.61 2.96 18.10
N THR A 255 -4.57 3.87 18.20
CA THR A 255 -5.89 3.70 18.84
C THR A 255 -5.78 3.23 20.30
N GLY A 256 -6.85 2.71 20.88
CA GLY A 256 -6.91 2.36 22.29
C GLY A 256 -6.90 3.62 23.16
N SER A 257 -6.11 3.59 24.24
CA SER A 257 -5.91 4.73 25.15
C SER A 257 -5.28 5.96 24.48
N HIS A 258 -4.50 5.79 23.40
CA HIS A 258 -3.92 6.90 22.64
C HIS A 258 -5.00 7.81 22.04
N THR A 259 -6.14 7.24 21.65
CA THR A 259 -7.29 8.03 21.14
C THR A 259 -7.74 9.07 22.15
N SER A 260 -7.88 8.69 23.42
CA SER A 260 -8.26 9.59 24.51
C SER A 260 -7.25 10.72 24.70
N LEU A 261 -5.95 10.38 24.64
CA LEU A 261 -4.87 11.36 24.75
C LEU A 261 -4.92 12.37 23.61
N LEU A 262 -5.07 11.91 22.37
CA LEU A 262 -5.17 12.78 21.20
C LEU A 262 -6.42 13.67 21.29
N LEU A 263 -7.56 13.12 21.69
CA LEU A 263 -8.79 13.90 21.90
C LEU A 263 -8.62 14.99 22.94
N LYS A 264 -7.92 14.75 24.05
CA LYS A 264 -7.67 15.77 25.08
C LYS A 264 -6.79 16.92 24.57
N ALA A 265 -5.82 16.61 23.71
CA ALA A 265 -4.93 17.61 23.13
C ALA A 265 -5.56 18.35 21.94
N ALA A 266 -6.57 17.77 21.28
CA ALA A 266 -7.20 18.35 20.12
C ALA A 266 -7.97 19.65 20.44
N PRO A 267 -7.87 20.68 19.59
CA PRO A 267 -8.77 21.84 19.62
C PRO A 267 -10.25 21.46 19.50
N ALA A 268 -11.16 22.37 19.84
CA ALA A 268 -12.59 22.18 19.59
C ALA A 268 -12.86 22.04 18.07
N GLY A 269 -13.89 21.27 17.70
CA GLY A 269 -14.22 21.03 16.29
C GLY A 269 -13.30 20.04 15.57
N SER A 270 -12.41 19.34 16.28
CA SER A 270 -11.44 18.44 15.65
C SER A 270 -12.04 17.09 15.26
N THR A 271 -11.53 16.56 14.16
CA THR A 271 -11.81 15.23 13.64
C THR A 271 -10.63 14.31 13.96
N LEU A 272 -10.89 13.23 14.68
CA LEU A 272 -9.95 12.12 14.86
C LEU A 272 -10.26 10.99 13.88
N VAL A 273 -9.28 10.60 13.07
CA VAL A 273 -9.38 9.54 12.07
C VAL A 273 -8.68 8.30 12.57
N ALA A 274 -9.45 7.30 13.01
CA ALA A 274 -8.92 5.98 13.34
C ALA A 274 -8.75 5.16 12.05
N TYR A 275 -7.51 4.87 11.67
CA TYR A 275 -7.19 4.20 10.39
C TYR A 275 -6.37 2.91 10.52
N ALA A 276 -5.90 2.58 11.72
CA ALA A 276 -5.31 1.29 12.05
C ALA A 276 -5.59 0.96 13.52
N ARG A 277 -5.19 -0.24 13.98
CA ARG A 277 -5.37 -0.70 15.36
C ARG A 277 -4.09 -1.31 15.92
N LEU A 278 -3.01 -0.52 15.97
CA LEU A 278 -1.69 -1.05 16.36
C LEU A 278 -1.58 -1.44 17.84
N SER A 279 -2.39 -0.85 18.73
CA SER A 279 -2.44 -1.26 20.14
C SER A 279 -3.15 -2.60 20.36
N GLY A 280 -4.04 -2.99 19.44
CA GLY A 280 -4.96 -4.12 19.63
C GLY A 280 -6.09 -3.83 20.63
N GLU A 281 -6.17 -2.64 21.21
CA GLU A 281 -7.19 -2.27 22.20
C GLU A 281 -8.42 -1.61 21.56
N ASN A 282 -9.55 -1.63 22.26
CA ASN A 282 -10.72 -0.84 21.89
C ASN A 282 -10.48 0.64 22.23
N ILE A 283 -11.03 1.53 21.42
CA ILE A 283 -10.97 2.98 21.68
C ILE A 283 -11.63 3.29 23.02
N SER A 284 -10.92 4.05 23.85
CA SER A 284 -11.47 4.70 25.04
C SER A 284 -11.53 6.20 24.78
N ALA A 285 -12.68 6.83 25.02
CA ALA A 285 -12.89 8.25 24.81
C ALA A 285 -13.80 8.83 25.90
N ASP A 286 -13.52 10.07 26.31
CA ASP A 286 -14.42 10.85 27.15
C ASP A 286 -15.55 11.44 26.29
N VAL A 287 -16.75 10.88 26.44
CA VAL A 287 -17.94 11.32 25.70
C VAL A 287 -18.30 12.78 26.01
N GLY A 288 -18.05 13.24 27.24
CA GLY A 288 -18.28 14.63 27.61
C GLY A 288 -17.36 15.59 26.86
N GLU A 289 -16.12 15.18 26.57
CA GLU A 289 -15.18 15.95 25.76
C GLU A 289 -15.63 16.02 24.29
N LEU A 290 -16.14 14.92 23.73
CA LEU A 290 -16.72 14.91 22.38
C LEU A 290 -17.89 15.89 22.25
N ILE A 291 -18.86 15.81 23.17
CA ILE A 291 -20.06 16.64 23.16
C ILE A 291 -19.73 18.11 23.39
N ARG A 292 -19.00 18.44 24.47
CA ARG A 292 -18.75 19.84 24.86
C ARG A 292 -17.82 20.58 23.90
N LYS A 293 -16.93 19.87 23.20
CA LYS A 293 -15.96 20.47 22.27
C LYS A 293 -16.28 20.21 20.81
N ASN A 294 -17.43 19.61 20.52
CA ASN A 294 -17.86 19.27 19.17
C ASN A 294 -16.77 18.52 18.39
N LYS A 295 -16.20 17.48 19.01
CA LYS A 295 -15.16 16.63 18.42
C LYS A 295 -15.79 15.34 17.92
N GLU A 296 -15.19 14.74 16.90
CA GLU A 296 -15.66 13.48 16.33
C GLU A 296 -14.54 12.45 16.18
N ILE A 297 -14.92 11.18 16.14
CA ILE A 297 -14.06 10.06 15.80
C ILE A 297 -14.67 9.39 14.58
N VAL A 298 -13.90 9.30 13.49
CA VAL A 298 -14.32 8.67 12.23
C VAL A 298 -13.37 7.53 11.88
N GLY A 299 -13.91 6.47 11.29
CA GLY A 299 -13.12 5.36 10.76
C GLY A 299 -12.64 5.67 9.35
N PHE A 300 -11.42 5.23 9.01
CA PHE A 300 -10.92 5.27 7.65
C PHE A 300 -10.35 3.92 7.24
N GLN A 301 -10.75 3.46 6.05
CA GLN A 301 -10.13 2.33 5.36
C GLN A 301 -9.99 2.71 3.90
N LEU A 302 -8.82 2.46 3.32
CA LEU A 302 -8.58 2.73 1.91
C LEU A 302 -9.50 1.85 1.05
N GLY A 303 -10.27 2.49 0.16
CA GLY A 303 -11.17 1.81 -0.78
C GLY A 303 -12.60 1.60 -0.31
N ASN A 304 -12.95 2.07 0.90
CA ASN A 304 -14.34 2.21 1.34
C ASN A 304 -14.96 3.52 0.85
#